data_AF-A0A8J7YAS0-F1
#
_entry.id   AF-A0A8J7YAS0-F1
#
_cell.length_a   1.000
_cell.length_b   1.000
_cell.length_c   1.000
_cell.angle_alpha   90.00
_cell.angle_beta   90.00
_cell.angle_gamma   90.00
#
_symmetry.space_group_name_H-M   'P 1'
#
loop_
_entity.id
_entity.type
_entity.pdbx_description
1 polymer ?
#
loop_
_entity_poly.entity_id
_entity_poly.type
_entity_poly.pdbx_seq_one_letter_code
_entity_poly.pdbx_strand_id
1 'polypeptide(L)'
;MKTWQFIEEVIKYIGTSNLNRESLKSSNRNKLFYASEQGDKKIKIVLPFIFKREDLINLNKYGLEGSTSKIIEYIKEKMRKGKFPQLSGNLGRRYRELYEPLTVVNCDMNIGSNLWRADRYNYIEGDRIHLLLRMVFKEKNPKEIGRKIDELSQELGEYIEKIPYNPLERENINIINQKDLRNKLDDLGLISFIGDNSRPARSYTPIRRHFRIAGPKEGANIPFITPKELNPVEVELYDGTIITGLGIQKKEVFIITGRNAQGKTTLLEGIESGQDDHLIGDGREHIITIRNLSKATTGAMEMHGCDISLFFEKLPRGLNGTPKNVIGRASGSMTMAYMIQRAMARGVNLILIDEDNSAVNLLVNGLLSNWFEGVKPLSEIILKERERLSCGFIITTSSLDLLTAAGDRAIYLEDHRAKYLDLKYFRRELSKYYLRLSKELEN
;
A
#
# COMPACT_ATOMS: atom_id res chain seq x y z
N MET A 1 -32.96 27.40 -2.11
CA MET A 1 -32.02 27.79 -1.02
C MET A 1 -30.60 27.41 -1.43
N LYS A 2 -29.60 28.29 -1.23
CA LYS A 2 -28.21 27.90 -1.52
C LYS A 2 -27.81 26.75 -0.57
N THR A 3 -27.01 25.79 -1.03
CA THR A 3 -26.56 24.62 -0.25
C THR A 3 -25.95 25.00 1.11
N TRP A 4 -25.28 26.16 1.17
CA TRP A 4 -24.77 26.72 2.43
C TRP A 4 -25.86 27.13 3.42
N GLN A 5 -26.88 27.84 2.98
CA GLN A 5 -28.00 28.25 3.84
C GLN A 5 -28.76 27.02 4.37
N PHE A 6 -28.86 25.98 3.53
CA PHE A 6 -29.47 24.71 3.92
C PHE A 6 -28.76 24.04 5.09
N ILE A 7 -27.43 23.92 5.03
CA ILE A 7 -26.68 23.26 6.12
C ILE A 7 -26.72 24.08 7.41
N GLU A 8 -26.67 25.41 7.33
CA GLU A 8 -26.84 26.28 8.51
C GLU A 8 -28.22 26.10 9.15
N GLU A 9 -29.27 25.99 8.34
CA GLU A 9 -30.62 25.76 8.85
C GLU A 9 -30.75 24.39 9.52
N VAL A 10 -30.18 23.32 8.95
CA VAL A 10 -30.13 22.00 9.58
C VAL A 10 -29.41 22.08 10.94
N ILE A 11 -28.25 22.73 11.00
CA ILE A 11 -27.43 22.84 12.23
C ILE A 11 -28.19 23.50 13.38
N LYS A 12 -29.13 24.42 13.11
CA LYS A 12 -29.98 25.05 14.14
C LYS A 12 -30.90 24.06 14.84
N TYR A 13 -31.28 22.97 14.16
CA TYR A 13 -32.19 21.95 14.69
C TYR A 13 -31.48 20.72 15.26
N ILE A 14 -30.14 20.71 15.30
CA ILE A 14 -29.36 19.67 15.97
C ILE A 14 -29.14 20.10 17.42
N GLY A 15 -29.62 19.32 18.38
CA GLY A 15 -29.52 19.58 19.82
C GLY A 15 -28.40 18.80 20.53
N THR A 16 -27.87 17.73 19.94
CA THR A 16 -26.86 16.87 20.57
C THR A 16 -25.58 17.61 20.95
N SER A 17 -25.03 17.29 22.12
CA SER A 17 -23.74 17.80 22.61
C SER A 17 -22.54 17.23 21.84
N ASN A 18 -22.72 16.12 21.12
CA ASN A 18 -21.66 15.47 20.37
C ASN A 18 -21.31 16.22 19.09
N LEU A 19 -22.15 17.16 18.62
CA LEU A 19 -21.82 17.97 17.45
C LEU A 19 -20.64 18.88 17.78
N ASN A 20 -19.53 18.77 17.01
CA ASN A 20 -18.35 19.61 17.20
C ASN A 20 -18.59 21.03 16.66
N ARG A 21 -19.30 21.84 17.45
CA ARG A 21 -19.66 23.23 17.08
C ARG A 21 -18.44 24.13 16.93
N GLU A 22 -17.37 23.88 17.68
CA GLU A 22 -16.12 24.64 17.58
C GLU A 22 -15.48 24.55 16.19
N SER A 23 -15.70 23.43 15.49
CA SER A 23 -15.20 23.21 14.13
C SER A 23 -16.09 23.82 13.05
N LEU A 24 -17.30 24.30 13.36
CA LEU A 24 -18.27 24.88 12.42
C LEU A 24 -17.99 26.36 12.10
N LYS A 25 -16.72 26.69 11.82
CA LYS A 25 -16.29 28.03 11.42
C LYS A 25 -16.42 28.22 9.91
N SER A 26 -16.59 29.46 9.45
CA SER A 26 -16.68 29.80 8.02
C SER A 26 -15.48 29.27 7.21
N SER A 27 -14.28 29.25 7.79
CA SER A 27 -13.04 28.73 7.18
C SER A 27 -13.07 27.22 6.89
N ASN A 28 -13.90 26.47 7.61
CA ASN A 28 -14.03 25.02 7.52
C ASN A 28 -15.21 24.57 6.64
N ARG A 29 -16.00 25.52 6.14
CA ARG A 29 -17.09 25.29 5.19
C ARG A 29 -16.58 24.57 3.93
N ASN A 30 -17.36 23.62 3.42
CA ASN A 30 -17.03 22.78 2.26
C ASN A 30 -15.79 21.88 2.47
N LYS A 31 -15.22 21.84 3.69
CA LYS A 31 -14.13 20.95 4.08
C LYS A 31 -14.58 19.99 5.18
N LEU A 32 -14.99 20.52 6.33
CA LEU A 32 -15.47 19.74 7.48
C LEU A 32 -16.99 19.66 7.56
N PHE A 33 -17.70 20.57 6.90
CA PHE A 33 -19.15 20.49 6.85
C PHE A 33 -19.75 21.12 5.61
N TYR A 34 -20.76 20.44 5.07
CA TYR A 34 -21.52 20.87 3.90
C TYR A 34 -22.77 20.01 3.71
N ALA A 35 -23.71 20.51 2.91
CA ALA A 35 -24.82 19.75 2.35
C ALA A 35 -24.76 19.75 0.82
N SER A 36 -25.09 18.63 0.20
CA SER A 36 -25.12 18.49 -1.26
C SER A 36 -26.21 17.52 -1.71
N GLU A 37 -27.03 17.90 -2.68
CA GLU A 37 -27.97 17.00 -3.33
C GLU A 37 -27.22 16.03 -4.24
N GLN A 38 -27.52 14.74 -4.11
CA GLN A 38 -26.91 13.65 -4.87
C GLN A 38 -27.76 13.35 -6.12
N GLY A 39 -27.19 12.66 -7.11
CA GLY A 39 -27.92 12.33 -8.33
C GLY A 39 -29.13 11.39 -8.16
N ASP A 40 -29.36 10.81 -6.98
CA ASP A 40 -30.59 10.08 -6.62
C ASP A 40 -31.59 10.97 -5.83
N LYS A 41 -31.41 12.29 -5.87
CA LYS A 41 -32.21 13.32 -5.17
C LYS A 41 -32.15 13.29 -3.64
N LYS A 42 -31.30 12.43 -3.06
CA LYS A 42 -31.02 12.43 -1.61
C LYS A 42 -30.08 13.57 -1.24
N ILE A 43 -30.15 14.01 0.01
CA ILE A 43 -29.25 15.03 0.54
C ILE A 43 -28.13 14.36 1.31
N LYS A 44 -26.88 14.58 0.90
CA LYS A 44 -25.69 14.21 1.66
C LYS A 44 -25.29 15.37 2.57
N ILE A 45 -25.15 15.09 3.85
CA ILE A 45 -24.70 16.03 4.89
C ILE A 45 -23.42 15.49 5.49
N VAL A 46 -22.41 16.35 5.59
CA VAL A 46 -21.15 16.05 6.27
C VAL A 46 -21.03 16.96 7.47
N LEU A 47 -20.80 16.40 8.65
CA LEU A 47 -20.67 17.14 9.92
C LEU A 47 -19.64 16.46 10.85
N PRO A 48 -18.87 17.24 11.63
CA PRO A 48 -17.92 16.70 12.60
C PRO A 48 -18.61 16.41 13.94
N PHE A 49 -18.34 15.25 14.52
CA PHE A 49 -18.82 14.82 15.83
C PHE A 49 -17.66 14.46 16.75
N ILE A 50 -17.86 14.66 18.05
CA ILE A 50 -16.99 14.21 19.13
C ILE A 50 -17.82 13.30 20.04
N PHE A 51 -17.36 12.07 20.21
CA PHE A 51 -17.89 11.13 21.20
C PHE A 51 -16.90 10.98 22.33
N LYS A 52 -17.37 10.88 23.58
CA LYS A 52 -16.50 10.66 24.73
C LYS A 52 -16.48 9.20 25.13
N ARG A 53 -15.32 8.73 25.57
CA ARG A 53 -15.13 7.40 26.13
C ARG A 53 -13.89 7.37 27.01
N GLU A 54 -14.10 7.31 28.32
CA GLU A 54 -13.07 7.57 29.34
C GLU A 54 -11.92 6.56 29.34
N ASP A 55 -12.20 5.28 29.10
CA ASP A 55 -11.20 4.21 29.12
C ASP A 55 -10.12 4.34 28.03
N LEU A 56 -10.36 5.14 26.97
CA LEU A 56 -9.43 5.36 25.87
C LEU A 56 -8.16 6.12 26.28
N ILE A 57 -8.18 6.84 27.42
CA ILE A 57 -7.00 7.53 27.95
C ILE A 57 -5.85 6.55 28.27
N ASN A 58 -6.17 5.28 28.48
CA ASN A 58 -5.20 4.22 28.79
C ASN A 58 -4.51 3.67 27.53
N LEU A 59 -5.01 4.00 26.34
CA LEU A 59 -4.38 3.58 25.08
C LEU A 59 -3.06 4.32 24.88
N ASN A 60 -2.08 3.63 24.30
CA ASN A 60 -0.83 4.26 23.96
C ASN A 60 -1.01 5.21 22.77
N LYS A 61 -0.56 6.46 22.95
CA LYS A 61 -0.67 7.55 21.97
C LYS A 61 -0.06 7.24 20.60
N TYR A 62 0.91 6.32 20.53
CA TYR A 62 1.60 5.94 19.30
C TYR A 62 0.82 4.95 18.42
N GLY A 63 -0.29 4.37 18.91
CA GLY A 63 -1.12 3.40 18.17
C GLY A 63 -2.57 3.83 17.96
N LEU A 64 -2.93 5.08 18.27
CA LEU A 64 -4.33 5.53 18.33
C LEU A 64 -5.08 5.38 17.00
N GLU A 65 -4.39 5.44 15.87
CA GLU A 65 -5.01 5.21 14.56
C GLU A 65 -5.53 3.78 14.38
N GLY A 66 -4.92 2.79 15.05
CA GLY A 66 -5.36 1.39 15.04
C GLY A 66 -6.68 1.24 15.78
N SER A 67 -6.74 1.78 17.00
CA SER A 67 -7.97 1.82 17.80
C SER A 67 -9.08 2.61 17.11
N THR A 68 -8.73 3.76 16.52
CA THR A 68 -9.68 4.59 15.75
C THR A 68 -10.25 3.81 14.56
N SER A 69 -9.39 3.18 13.76
CA SER A 69 -9.80 2.36 12.62
C SER A 69 -10.69 1.21 13.09
N LYS A 70 -10.37 0.59 14.22
CA LYS A 70 -11.18 -0.50 14.79
C LYS A 70 -12.58 -0.05 15.17
N ILE A 71 -12.73 1.12 15.81
CA ILE A 71 -14.03 1.72 16.10
C ILE A 71 -14.83 1.95 14.81
N ILE A 72 -14.20 2.53 13.78
CA ILE A 72 -14.84 2.77 12.48
C ILE A 72 -15.31 1.45 11.86
N GLU A 73 -14.48 0.41 11.87
CA GLU A 73 -14.85 -0.90 11.32
C GLU A 73 -15.98 -1.58 12.10
N TYR A 74 -16.05 -1.42 13.42
CA TYR A 74 -17.22 -1.85 14.22
C TYR A 74 -18.51 -1.13 13.79
N ILE A 75 -18.44 0.19 13.59
CA ILE A 75 -19.59 0.97 13.11
C ILE A 75 -20.01 0.50 11.71
N LYS A 76 -19.06 0.33 10.79
CA LYS A 76 -19.34 -0.20 9.44
C LYS A 76 -19.93 -1.61 9.46
N GLU A 77 -19.49 -2.48 10.37
CA GLU A 77 -20.08 -3.80 10.53
C GLU A 77 -21.56 -3.70 10.94
N LYS A 78 -21.89 -2.83 11.91
CA LYS A 78 -23.29 -2.57 12.26
C LYS A 78 -24.09 -1.96 11.12
N MET A 79 -23.50 -1.06 10.34
CA MET A 79 -24.11 -0.50 9.15
C MET A 79 -24.48 -1.58 8.12
N ARG A 80 -23.57 -2.53 7.86
CA ARG A 80 -23.81 -3.68 6.97
C ARG A 80 -24.91 -4.62 7.49
N LYS A 81 -25.13 -4.66 8.80
CA LYS A 81 -26.25 -5.36 9.46
C LYS A 81 -27.55 -4.55 9.50
N GLY A 82 -27.63 -3.42 8.78
CA GLY A 82 -28.85 -2.61 8.62
C GLY A 82 -29.06 -1.53 9.69
N LYS A 83 -28.10 -1.30 10.59
CA LYS A 83 -28.15 -0.18 11.56
C LYS A 83 -27.60 1.11 10.95
N PHE A 84 -27.88 2.25 11.60
CA PHE A 84 -27.43 3.58 11.15
C PHE A 84 -27.69 3.86 9.65
N PRO A 85 -28.93 3.74 9.17
CA PRO A 85 -29.25 3.80 7.74
C PRO A 85 -28.81 5.11 7.08
N GLN A 86 -28.75 6.21 7.83
CA GLN A 86 -28.27 7.50 7.36
C GLN A 86 -26.76 7.46 7.04
N LEU A 87 -25.95 6.70 7.78
CA LEU A 87 -24.52 6.55 7.49
C LEU A 87 -24.28 5.62 6.30
N SER A 88 -25.14 4.63 6.07
CA SER A 88 -24.97 3.65 4.98
C SER A 88 -25.66 4.05 3.67
N GLY A 89 -26.42 5.15 3.68
CA GLY A 89 -27.29 5.52 2.58
C GLY A 89 -28.41 4.51 2.32
N ASN A 90 -28.86 3.81 3.37
CA ASN A 90 -29.75 2.64 3.32
C ASN A 90 -29.18 1.49 2.48
N LEU A 91 -27.87 1.24 2.59
CA LEU A 91 -27.15 0.20 1.83
C LEU A 91 -27.30 0.31 0.29
N GLY A 92 -27.64 1.49 -0.21
CA GLY A 92 -27.68 1.74 -1.66
C GLY A 92 -26.30 1.56 -2.28
N ARG A 93 -26.23 0.90 -3.46
CA ARG A 93 -24.96 0.63 -4.17
C ARG A 93 -24.10 1.89 -4.38
N ARG A 94 -24.75 3.05 -4.53
CA ARG A 94 -24.12 4.38 -4.71
C ARG A 94 -23.28 4.84 -3.51
N TYR A 95 -23.56 4.34 -2.31
CA TYR A 95 -22.97 4.79 -1.05
C TYR A 95 -22.07 3.73 -0.41
N ARG A 96 -21.63 2.75 -1.20
CA ARG A 96 -20.85 1.60 -0.70
C ARG A 96 -19.53 2.05 -0.05
N GLU A 97 -18.94 3.14 -0.53
CA GLU A 97 -17.74 3.75 0.04
C GLU A 97 -17.87 4.19 1.51
N LEU A 98 -19.11 4.40 1.99
CA LEU A 98 -19.36 4.80 3.39
C LEU A 98 -19.20 3.62 4.36
N TYR A 99 -19.40 2.39 3.90
CA TYR A 99 -19.43 1.18 4.75
C TYR A 99 -18.54 0.04 4.26
N GLU A 100 -17.78 0.25 3.20
CA GLU A 100 -16.81 -0.72 2.69
C GLU A 100 -15.73 -0.97 3.77
N PRO A 101 -15.48 -2.24 4.16
CA PRO A 101 -14.46 -2.55 5.14
C PRO A 101 -13.06 -2.16 4.65
N LEU A 102 -12.25 -1.59 5.54
CA LEU A 102 -10.88 -1.16 5.21
C LEU A 102 -9.92 -1.54 6.33
N THR A 103 -8.91 -2.31 5.98
CA THR A 103 -7.90 -2.83 6.91
C THR A 103 -6.59 -2.05 6.88
N VAL A 104 -6.34 -1.20 5.88
CA VAL A 104 -5.18 -0.31 5.88
C VAL A 104 -5.49 0.93 6.73
N VAL A 105 -4.55 1.29 7.61
CA VAL A 105 -4.69 2.37 8.58
C VAL A 105 -4.00 3.63 8.06
N ASN A 106 -2.69 3.54 7.81
CA ASN A 106 -1.89 4.64 7.30
C ASN A 106 -1.49 4.34 5.86
N CYS A 107 -1.89 5.19 4.92
CA CYS A 107 -1.41 5.15 3.54
C CYS A 107 -1.08 6.57 3.09
N ASP A 108 0.20 6.81 2.81
CA ASP A 108 0.73 8.14 2.45
C ASP A 108 0.21 8.60 1.06
N MET A 109 -0.35 7.68 0.28
CA MET A 109 -1.06 8.02 -0.96
C MET A 109 -2.52 8.39 -0.70
N ASN A 110 -3.06 9.31 -1.50
CA ASN A 110 -4.50 9.67 -1.50
C ASN A 110 -5.43 8.53 -1.98
N ILE A 111 -4.94 7.29 -2.03
CA ILE A 111 -5.69 6.08 -2.38
C ILE A 111 -6.71 5.81 -1.28
N GLY A 112 -7.95 5.55 -1.68
CA GLY A 112 -9.05 5.29 -0.75
C GLY A 112 -9.48 6.52 0.07
N SER A 113 -9.13 7.74 -0.34
CA SER A 113 -9.56 9.00 0.31
C SER A 113 -11.08 9.20 0.33
N ASN A 114 -11.80 8.51 -0.56
CA ASN A 114 -13.25 8.44 -0.60
C ASN A 114 -13.84 7.47 0.45
N LEU A 115 -13.06 6.55 1.01
CA LEU A 115 -13.50 5.62 2.05
C LEU A 115 -13.56 6.32 3.41
N TRP A 116 -14.42 5.82 4.30
CA TRP A 116 -14.39 6.22 5.71
C TRP A 116 -13.28 5.44 6.44
N ARG A 117 -12.31 6.13 7.05
CA ARG A 117 -11.13 5.52 7.67
C ARG A 117 -10.56 6.43 8.76
N ALA A 118 -9.64 5.92 9.58
CA ALA A 118 -8.85 6.78 10.44
C ALA A 118 -7.97 7.71 9.58
N ASP A 119 -7.99 8.99 9.91
CA ASP A 119 -7.25 10.04 9.21
C ASP A 119 -7.26 11.34 10.04
N ARG A 120 -6.79 12.44 9.47
CA ARG A 120 -6.83 13.78 10.10
C ARG A 120 -8.23 14.28 10.49
N TYR A 121 -9.30 13.63 10.07
CA TYR A 121 -10.69 14.00 10.39
C TYR A 121 -11.37 12.96 11.28
N ASN A 122 -10.81 11.76 11.36
CA ASN A 122 -11.31 10.65 12.17
C ASN A 122 -10.17 10.12 13.02
N TYR A 123 -10.12 10.48 14.29
CA TYR A 123 -9.01 10.17 15.20
C TYR A 123 -9.46 10.16 16.66
N ILE A 124 -8.65 9.53 17.51
CA ILE A 124 -8.77 9.61 18.96
C ILE A 124 -7.79 10.66 19.49
N GLU A 125 -8.25 11.50 20.42
CA GLU A 125 -7.44 12.45 21.19
C GLU A 125 -7.86 12.36 22.66
N GLY A 126 -7.01 11.76 23.50
CA GLY A 126 -7.35 11.49 24.90
C GLY A 126 -8.58 10.57 25.02
N ASP A 127 -9.62 11.06 25.70
CA ASP A 127 -10.92 10.38 25.88
C ASP A 127 -11.93 10.70 24.76
N ARG A 128 -11.51 11.42 23.71
CA ARG A 128 -12.40 11.92 22.65
C ARG A 128 -12.17 11.20 21.34
N ILE A 129 -13.26 10.77 20.71
CA ILE A 129 -13.29 10.18 19.38
C ILE A 129 -13.88 11.20 18.43
N HIS A 130 -13.04 11.76 17.56
CA HIS A 130 -13.42 12.69 16.52
C HIS A 130 -13.85 11.89 15.29
N LEU A 131 -15.06 12.10 14.78
CA LEU A 131 -15.56 11.44 13.57
C LEU A 131 -16.19 12.45 12.61
N LEU A 132 -15.80 12.38 11.35
CA LEU A 132 -16.41 13.14 10.27
C LEU A 132 -17.52 12.31 9.61
N LEU A 133 -18.74 12.46 10.10
CA LEU A 133 -19.87 11.66 9.63
C LEU A 133 -20.39 12.15 8.29
N ARG A 134 -20.49 11.23 7.33
CA ARG A 134 -21.08 11.45 6.00
C ARG A 134 -22.45 10.77 5.98
N MET A 135 -23.50 11.55 6.16
CA MET A 135 -24.87 11.10 6.31
C MET A 135 -25.70 11.36 5.05
N VAL A 136 -26.67 10.51 4.77
CA VAL A 136 -27.52 10.56 3.58
C VAL A 136 -28.99 10.50 3.99
N PHE A 137 -29.76 11.51 3.58
CA PHE A 137 -31.17 11.69 3.94
C PHE A 137 -32.04 11.69 2.68
N LYS A 138 -33.23 11.08 2.78
CA LYS A 138 -34.27 11.21 1.74
C LYS A 138 -35.09 12.49 1.94
N GLU A 139 -35.16 12.91 3.19
CA GLU A 139 -35.86 14.07 3.69
C GLU A 139 -35.21 15.34 3.14
N LYS A 140 -36.03 16.36 2.91
CA LYS A 140 -35.57 17.69 2.49
C LYS A 140 -35.88 18.77 3.53
N ASN A 141 -36.65 18.44 4.58
CA ASN A 141 -36.98 19.38 5.64
C ASN A 141 -35.82 19.48 6.65
N PRO A 142 -35.22 20.67 6.85
CA PRO A 142 -34.08 20.83 7.77
C PRO A 142 -34.35 20.42 9.22
N LYS A 143 -35.57 20.66 9.72
CA LYS A 143 -35.97 20.30 11.09
C LYS A 143 -36.06 18.78 11.25
N GLU A 144 -36.60 18.07 10.26
CA GLU A 144 -36.67 16.61 10.29
C GLU A 144 -35.27 15.99 10.23
N ILE A 145 -34.40 16.52 9.36
CA ILE A 145 -33.01 16.09 9.26
C ILE A 145 -32.27 16.31 10.58
N GLY A 146 -32.41 17.49 11.20
CA GLY A 146 -31.79 17.80 12.50
C GLY A 146 -32.19 16.79 13.58
N ARG A 147 -33.49 16.48 13.68
CA ARG A 147 -34.02 15.45 14.61
C ARG A 147 -33.41 14.07 14.36
N LYS A 148 -33.31 13.63 13.09
CA LYS A 148 -32.70 12.33 12.73
C LYS A 148 -31.20 12.29 13.01
N ILE A 149 -30.52 13.44 12.94
CA ILE A 149 -29.11 13.55 13.32
C ILE A 149 -28.93 13.40 14.83
N ASP A 150 -29.82 13.98 15.64
CA ASP A 150 -29.79 13.81 17.09
C ASP A 150 -30.03 12.34 17.49
N GLU A 151 -31.03 11.69 16.90
CA GLU A 151 -31.29 10.25 17.10
C GLU A 151 -30.07 9.40 16.75
N LEU A 152 -29.48 9.64 15.56
CA LEU A 152 -28.27 8.94 15.13
C LEU A 152 -27.09 9.18 16.07
N SER A 153 -26.89 10.43 16.53
CA SER A 153 -25.81 10.80 17.43
C SER A 153 -25.92 10.07 18.76
N GLN A 154 -27.13 9.99 19.33
CA GLN A 154 -27.37 9.25 20.57
C GLN A 154 -27.13 7.75 20.37
N GLU A 155 -27.75 7.13 19.36
CA GLU A 155 -27.57 5.70 19.09
C GLU A 155 -26.11 5.32 18.83
N LEU A 156 -25.38 6.18 18.11
CA LEU A 156 -23.97 5.96 17.81
C LEU A 156 -23.10 6.11 19.06
N GLY A 157 -23.36 7.10 19.92
CA GLY A 157 -22.67 7.27 21.21
C GLY A 157 -22.84 6.04 22.10
N GLU A 158 -24.07 5.60 22.32
CA GLU A 158 -24.36 4.39 23.11
C GLU A 158 -23.71 3.13 22.51
N TYR A 159 -23.61 3.05 21.19
CA TYR A 159 -22.94 1.93 20.53
C TYR A 159 -21.42 1.97 20.73
N ILE A 160 -20.81 3.14 20.60
CA ILE A 160 -19.36 3.36 20.78
C ILE A 160 -18.92 2.99 22.20
N GLU A 161 -19.70 3.35 23.22
CA GLU A 161 -19.45 2.98 24.61
C GLU A 161 -19.48 1.46 24.82
N LYS A 162 -20.35 0.75 24.08
CA LYS A 162 -20.50 -0.72 24.16
C LYS A 162 -19.45 -1.49 23.35
N ILE A 163 -18.61 -0.83 22.55
CA ILE A 163 -17.52 -1.51 21.83
C ILE A 163 -16.52 -2.07 22.86
N PRO A 164 -16.17 -3.37 22.83
CA PRO A 164 -15.23 -3.93 23.79
C PRO A 164 -13.86 -3.22 23.72
N TYR A 165 -13.24 -2.95 24.87
CA TYR A 165 -11.94 -2.26 24.94
C TYR A 165 -10.79 -3.12 24.39
N ASN A 166 -10.73 -4.40 24.76
CA ASN A 166 -9.59 -5.27 24.41
C ASN A 166 -9.26 -5.33 22.89
N PRO A 167 -10.24 -5.43 21.97
CA PRO A 167 -9.95 -5.31 20.53
C PRO A 167 -9.35 -3.96 20.12
N LEU A 168 -9.71 -2.86 20.78
CA LEU A 168 -9.16 -1.53 20.50
C LEU A 168 -7.70 -1.44 20.94
N GLU A 169 -7.40 -1.99 22.12
CA GLU A 169 -6.04 -2.07 22.66
C GLU A 169 -5.15 -3.01 21.84
N ARG A 170 -5.66 -4.16 21.40
CA ARG A 170 -4.90 -5.06 20.52
C ARG A 170 -4.52 -4.39 19.19
N GLU A 171 -5.42 -3.62 18.59
CA GLU A 171 -5.10 -2.87 17.37
C GLU A 171 -4.17 -1.69 17.65
N ASN A 172 -4.27 -1.07 18.84
CA ASN A 172 -3.31 -0.06 19.29
C ASN A 172 -1.88 -0.62 19.29
N ILE A 173 -1.70 -1.75 19.98
CA ILE A 173 -0.42 -2.46 20.09
C ILE A 173 0.07 -2.94 18.72
N ASN A 174 -0.81 -3.51 17.89
CA ASN A 174 -0.47 -3.96 16.54
C ASN A 174 0.15 -2.84 15.68
N ILE A 175 -0.42 -1.63 15.71
CA ILE A 175 0.14 -0.50 14.96
C ILE A 175 1.48 -0.05 15.55
N ILE A 176 1.64 -0.09 16.88
CA ILE A 176 2.91 0.22 17.53
C ILE A 176 3.98 -0.81 17.11
N ASN A 177 3.65 -2.11 17.12
CA ASN A 177 4.54 -3.18 16.66
C ASN A 177 5.02 -2.93 15.22
N GLN A 178 4.11 -2.57 14.30
CA GLN A 178 4.47 -2.30 12.90
C GLN A 178 5.37 -1.07 12.75
N LYS A 179 5.08 0.01 13.46
CA LYS A 179 5.90 1.22 13.44
C LYS A 179 7.28 1.00 14.05
N ASP A 180 7.33 0.35 15.20
CA ASP A 180 8.55 0.03 15.92
C ASP A 180 9.45 -0.89 15.08
N LEU A 181 8.91 -1.99 14.54
CA LEU A 181 9.65 -2.86 13.63
C LEU A 181 10.16 -2.10 12.41
N ARG A 182 9.33 -1.23 11.80
CA ARG A 182 9.76 -0.42 10.65
C ARG A 182 10.93 0.49 10.98
N ASN A 183 10.96 1.06 12.18
CA ASN A 183 12.06 1.91 12.66
C ASN A 183 13.33 1.08 12.93
N LYS A 184 13.17 -0.15 13.46
CA LYS A 184 14.27 -1.08 13.74
C LYS A 184 14.90 -1.70 12.49
N LEU A 185 14.23 -1.66 11.32
CA LEU A 185 14.76 -2.27 10.09
C LEU A 185 16.18 -1.80 9.77
N ASP A 186 16.46 -0.50 9.95
CA ASP A 186 17.78 0.06 9.64
C ASP A 186 18.88 -0.52 10.53
N ASP A 187 18.62 -0.61 11.84
CA ASP A 187 19.52 -1.19 12.85
C ASP A 187 19.75 -2.69 12.63
N LEU A 188 18.72 -3.39 12.15
CA LEU A 188 18.79 -4.80 11.75
C LEU A 188 19.51 -5.02 10.41
N GLY A 189 19.92 -3.95 9.71
CA GLY A 189 20.54 -4.04 8.39
C GLY A 189 19.58 -4.46 7.27
N LEU A 190 18.27 -4.30 7.49
CA LEU A 190 17.19 -4.72 6.59
C LEU A 190 16.52 -3.51 5.89
N ILE A 191 15.89 -3.80 4.75
CA ILE A 191 15.01 -2.87 4.02
C ILE A 191 13.58 -3.39 3.93
N SER A 192 13.38 -4.69 4.12
CA SER A 192 12.06 -5.31 4.22
C SER A 192 12.13 -6.54 5.11
N PHE A 193 11.05 -6.80 5.84
CA PHE A 193 10.84 -7.99 6.64
C PHE A 193 9.47 -8.58 6.28
N ILE A 194 9.43 -9.87 5.95
CA ILE A 194 8.21 -10.60 5.65
C ILE A 194 8.05 -11.67 6.73
N GLY A 195 7.20 -11.39 7.72
CA GLY A 195 6.92 -12.32 8.81
C GLY A 195 6.28 -13.60 8.29
N ASP A 196 6.70 -14.74 8.84
CA ASP A 196 6.09 -16.03 8.57
C ASP A 196 4.60 -15.99 8.90
N ASN A 197 3.82 -16.73 8.12
CA ASN A 197 2.35 -16.73 8.12
C ASN A 197 1.67 -15.49 7.54
N SER A 198 2.43 -14.53 7.00
CA SER A 198 1.86 -13.43 6.22
C SER A 198 1.10 -13.93 4.98
N ARG A 199 0.04 -13.24 4.60
CA ARG A 199 -0.92 -13.60 3.55
C ARG A 199 -1.15 -12.43 2.59
N PRO A 200 -0.30 -12.26 1.57
CA PRO A 200 -0.32 -11.08 0.70
C PRO A 200 -1.49 -11.08 -0.31
N ALA A 201 -2.13 -12.22 -0.59
CA ALA A 201 -3.18 -12.30 -1.60
C ALA A 201 -4.43 -11.50 -1.22
N ARG A 202 -5.00 -10.77 -2.19
CA ARG A 202 -6.09 -9.81 -1.99
C ARG A 202 -7.39 -10.15 -2.74
N SER A 203 -8.51 -9.72 -2.17
CA SER A 203 -9.83 -9.63 -2.82
C SER A 203 -10.14 -8.18 -3.15
N TYR A 204 -10.48 -7.93 -4.42
CA TYR A 204 -10.81 -6.61 -4.94
C TYR A 204 -12.32 -6.38 -4.98
N THR A 205 -12.75 -5.14 -4.77
CA THR A 205 -14.15 -4.73 -4.95
C THR A 205 -14.23 -3.52 -5.88
N PRO A 206 -15.42 -3.15 -6.40
CA PRO A 206 -15.57 -1.94 -7.19
C PRO A 206 -15.11 -0.66 -6.47
N ILE A 207 -15.02 -0.70 -5.14
CA ILE A 207 -14.55 0.43 -4.31
C ILE A 207 -13.06 0.29 -4.00
N ARG A 208 -12.61 -0.93 -3.63
CA ARG A 208 -11.22 -1.23 -3.29
C ARG A 208 -10.51 -1.91 -4.48
N ARG A 209 -10.22 -1.09 -5.50
CA ARG A 209 -9.66 -1.54 -6.79
C ARG A 209 -8.13 -1.59 -6.84
N HIS A 210 -7.46 -1.21 -5.75
CA HIS A 210 -6.01 -1.10 -5.69
C HIS A 210 -5.46 -2.00 -4.56
N PHE A 211 -4.37 -2.73 -4.80
CA PHE A 211 -3.86 -3.77 -3.90
C PHE A 211 -3.60 -3.27 -2.47
N ARG A 212 -3.11 -2.03 -2.31
CA ARG A 212 -2.92 -1.38 -0.99
C ARG A 212 -4.18 -1.34 -0.14
N ILE A 213 -5.33 -0.99 -0.74
CA ILE A 213 -6.62 -0.89 -0.03
C ILE A 213 -7.52 -2.12 -0.21
N ALA A 214 -7.18 -3.06 -1.10
CA ALA A 214 -7.92 -4.30 -1.31
C ALA A 214 -7.93 -5.14 -0.02
N GLY A 215 -8.93 -6.00 0.17
CA GLY A 215 -9.11 -6.81 1.39
C GLY A 215 -8.38 -8.13 1.35
N PRO A 216 -8.25 -8.85 2.48
CA PRO A 216 -7.68 -10.19 2.47
C PRO A 216 -8.45 -11.07 1.50
N LYS A 217 -7.73 -11.92 0.76
CA LYS A 217 -8.36 -12.89 -0.13
C LYS A 217 -9.26 -13.83 0.66
N GLU A 218 -10.48 -14.03 0.18
CA GLU A 218 -11.42 -15.01 0.73
C GLU A 218 -11.09 -16.42 0.21
N GLY A 219 -11.25 -17.43 1.05
CA GLY A 219 -10.92 -18.82 0.72
C GLY A 219 -9.42 -19.11 0.76
N ALA A 220 -8.89 -19.73 -0.29
CA ALA A 220 -7.50 -20.19 -0.32
C ALA A 220 -6.50 -19.01 -0.40
N ASN A 221 -5.86 -18.74 0.74
CA ASN A 221 -4.80 -17.74 0.92
C ASN A 221 -3.61 -18.40 1.62
N ILE A 222 -2.64 -18.84 0.81
CA ILE A 222 -1.49 -19.63 1.28
C ILE A 222 -0.54 -18.71 2.08
N PRO A 223 -0.18 -19.08 3.32
CA PRO A 223 0.77 -18.31 4.11
C PRO A 223 2.17 -18.33 3.48
N PHE A 224 2.84 -17.19 3.50
CA PHE A 224 4.27 -17.11 3.25
C PHE A 224 5.03 -17.75 4.40
N ILE A 225 5.97 -18.63 4.08
CA ILE A 225 6.88 -19.26 5.03
C ILE A 225 8.28 -19.11 4.46
N THR A 226 9.20 -18.61 5.27
CA THR A 226 10.58 -18.40 4.90
C THR A 226 11.29 -19.75 4.74
N PRO A 227 11.90 -20.03 3.57
CA PRO A 227 12.78 -21.20 3.42
C PRO A 227 13.91 -21.18 4.45
N LYS A 228 14.16 -22.31 5.12
CA LYS A 228 15.16 -22.41 6.21
C LYS A 228 16.56 -22.04 5.74
N GLU A 229 16.87 -22.33 4.48
CA GLU A 229 18.14 -22.07 3.82
C GLU A 229 18.45 -20.56 3.69
N LEU A 230 17.43 -19.70 3.80
CA LEU A 230 17.62 -18.24 3.81
C LEU A 230 17.92 -17.67 5.20
N ASN A 231 18.03 -18.52 6.23
CA ASN A 231 18.21 -18.16 7.64
C ASN A 231 17.17 -17.14 8.10
N PRO A 232 15.92 -17.58 8.39
CA PRO A 232 14.88 -16.71 8.90
C PRO A 232 15.37 -15.89 10.10
N VAL A 233 15.03 -14.60 10.12
CA VAL A 233 15.41 -13.67 11.18
C VAL A 233 14.34 -13.69 12.26
N GLU A 234 14.74 -13.75 13.52
CA GLU A 234 13.86 -13.55 14.67
C GLU A 234 13.82 -12.07 15.06
N VAL A 235 12.64 -11.55 15.29
CA VAL A 235 12.40 -10.15 15.66
C VAL A 235 11.46 -10.10 16.86
N GLU A 236 11.87 -9.41 17.92
CA GLU A 236 11.00 -9.08 19.05
C GLU A 236 10.22 -7.79 18.75
N LEU A 237 8.89 -7.90 18.76
CA LEU A 237 7.96 -6.79 18.62
C LEU A 237 7.90 -5.95 19.90
N TYR A 238 7.29 -4.76 19.83
CA TYR A 238 7.16 -3.86 20.98
C TYR A 238 6.45 -4.50 22.19
N ASP A 239 5.51 -5.42 21.95
CA ASP A 239 4.79 -6.15 23.00
C ASP A 239 5.53 -7.39 23.54
N GLY A 240 6.78 -7.62 23.13
CA GLY A 240 7.59 -8.77 23.53
C GLY A 240 7.30 -10.06 22.74
N THR A 241 6.37 -10.02 21.78
CA THR A 241 6.13 -11.17 20.89
C THR A 241 7.32 -11.35 19.95
N ILE A 242 7.87 -12.55 19.90
CA ILE A 242 8.91 -12.91 18.93
C ILE A 242 8.26 -13.48 17.67
N ILE A 243 8.60 -12.92 16.51
CA ILE A 243 8.18 -13.42 15.20
C ILE A 243 9.40 -13.79 14.35
N THR A 244 9.23 -14.79 13.49
CA THR A 244 10.25 -15.22 12.52
C THR A 244 9.86 -14.77 11.11
N GLY A 245 10.83 -14.55 10.22
CA GLY A 245 10.51 -14.19 8.84
C GLY A 245 11.72 -13.95 7.94
N LEU A 246 11.43 -13.58 6.70
CA LEU A 246 12.45 -13.27 5.70
C LEU A 246 12.88 -11.81 5.86
N GLY A 247 14.12 -11.59 6.29
CA GLY A 247 14.78 -10.28 6.23
C GLY A 247 15.49 -10.07 4.88
N ILE A 248 15.11 -9.01 4.15
CA ILE A 248 15.79 -8.55 2.94
C ILE A 248 16.77 -7.44 3.33
N GLN A 249 18.05 -7.62 2.98
CA GLN A 249 19.17 -6.81 3.46
C GLN A 249 19.33 -5.51 2.67
N LYS A 250 19.98 -4.51 3.28
CA LYS A 250 20.38 -3.28 2.60
C LYS A 250 21.25 -3.59 1.38
N LYS A 251 20.98 -2.88 0.27
CA LYS A 251 21.69 -3.02 -1.03
C LYS A 251 21.59 -4.42 -1.66
N GLU A 252 20.77 -5.32 -1.14
CA GLU A 252 20.57 -6.66 -1.69
C GLU A 252 19.78 -6.61 -3.01
N VAL A 253 20.16 -7.43 -3.99
CA VAL A 253 19.36 -7.79 -5.16
C VAL A 253 18.66 -9.12 -4.86
N PHE A 254 17.44 -9.05 -4.36
CA PHE A 254 16.63 -10.22 -4.02
C PHE A 254 15.70 -10.60 -5.17
N ILE A 255 15.76 -11.85 -5.62
CA ILE A 255 14.95 -12.34 -6.74
C ILE A 255 13.75 -13.15 -6.25
N ILE A 256 12.57 -12.86 -6.80
CA ILE A 256 11.36 -13.65 -6.64
C ILE A 256 11.01 -14.25 -8.00
N THR A 257 11.36 -15.51 -8.23
CA THR A 257 11.14 -16.19 -9.51
C THR A 257 10.04 -17.25 -9.44
N GLY A 258 9.77 -17.91 -10.57
CA GLY A 258 8.78 -18.98 -10.67
C GLY A 258 7.90 -18.83 -11.90
N ARG A 259 7.04 -19.83 -12.14
CA ARG A 259 6.16 -19.87 -13.31
C ARG A 259 5.08 -18.78 -13.26
N ASN A 260 4.40 -18.59 -14.38
CA ASN A 260 3.23 -17.71 -14.47
C ASN A 260 2.16 -18.14 -13.46
N ALA A 261 1.45 -17.16 -12.90
CA ALA A 261 0.37 -17.35 -11.92
C ALA A 261 0.77 -18.02 -10.59
N GLN A 262 2.06 -18.02 -10.22
CA GLN A 262 2.52 -18.56 -8.92
C GLN A 262 2.48 -17.56 -7.75
N GLY A 263 2.14 -16.29 -8.00
CA GLY A 263 1.98 -15.27 -6.94
C GLY A 263 3.15 -14.30 -6.77
N LYS A 264 4.05 -14.18 -7.76
CA LYS A 264 5.23 -13.31 -7.70
C LYS A 264 4.85 -11.84 -7.53
N THR A 265 4.02 -11.33 -8.45
CA THR A 265 3.48 -9.96 -8.39
C THR A 265 2.69 -9.74 -7.09
N THR A 266 1.93 -10.73 -6.64
CA THR A 266 1.19 -10.66 -5.37
C THR A 266 2.12 -10.48 -4.17
N LEU A 267 3.23 -11.23 -4.10
CA LEU A 267 4.21 -11.06 -3.04
C LEU A 267 4.92 -9.70 -3.14
N LEU A 268 5.29 -9.27 -4.35
CA LEU A 268 5.89 -7.96 -4.59
C LEU A 268 4.95 -6.80 -4.17
N GLU A 269 3.66 -6.90 -4.49
CA GLU A 269 2.62 -5.96 -4.06
C GLU A 269 2.43 -5.97 -2.53
N GLY A 270 2.52 -7.16 -1.91
CA GLY A 270 2.53 -7.31 -0.46
C GLY A 270 3.69 -6.53 0.17
N ILE A 271 4.91 -6.74 -0.34
CA ILE A 271 6.13 -6.03 0.08
C ILE A 271 5.99 -4.52 -0.14
N GLU A 272 5.46 -4.10 -1.29
CA GLU A 272 5.23 -2.68 -1.58
C GLU A 272 4.26 -2.03 -0.58
N SER A 273 3.19 -2.75 -0.24
CA SER A 273 2.23 -2.31 0.77
C SER A 273 2.78 -2.32 2.19
N GLY A 274 3.91 -2.97 2.48
CA GLY A 274 4.52 -2.97 3.82
C GLY A 274 5.01 -1.60 4.32
N GLN A 275 4.96 -0.58 3.45
CA GLN A 275 5.11 0.84 3.83
C GLN A 275 3.93 1.35 4.69
N ASP A 276 2.77 0.75 4.48
CA ASP A 276 1.49 1.08 5.08
C ASP A 276 1.27 0.21 6.34
N ASP A 277 0.51 0.72 7.31
CA ASP A 277 0.14 -0.04 8.51
C ASP A 277 -1.21 -0.74 8.31
N HIS A 278 -1.35 -1.96 8.82
CA HIS A 278 -2.53 -2.82 8.60
C HIS A 278 -3.16 -3.30 9.91
N LEU A 279 -4.48 -3.39 9.95
CA LEU A 279 -5.22 -3.98 11.07
C LEU A 279 -5.00 -5.50 11.17
N ILE A 280 -5.20 -6.04 12.36
CA ILE A 280 -5.12 -7.48 12.63
C ILE A 280 -6.10 -8.23 11.71
N GLY A 281 -5.62 -9.30 11.08
CA GLY A 281 -6.41 -10.12 10.16
C GLY A 281 -6.38 -9.62 8.70
N ASP A 282 -5.64 -8.55 8.40
CA ASP A 282 -5.34 -8.16 7.02
C ASP A 282 -4.51 -9.23 6.29
N GLY A 283 -3.62 -9.92 7.02
CA GLY A 283 -2.62 -10.84 6.48
C GLY A 283 -1.28 -10.17 6.15
N ARG A 284 -1.21 -8.84 6.10
CA ARG A 284 0.03 -8.10 5.80
C ARG A 284 0.58 -7.31 6.99
N GLU A 285 -0.01 -7.46 8.17
CA GLU A 285 0.41 -6.79 9.41
C GLU A 285 1.85 -7.09 9.84
N HIS A 286 2.47 -8.14 9.28
CA HIS A 286 3.88 -8.49 9.51
C HIS A 286 4.73 -8.41 8.23
N ILE A 287 4.23 -7.79 7.16
CA ILE A 287 5.04 -7.41 6.01
C ILE A 287 5.43 -5.95 6.20
N ILE A 288 6.67 -5.70 6.61
CA ILE A 288 7.15 -4.37 6.95
C ILE A 288 8.26 -3.97 5.99
N THR A 289 8.08 -2.85 5.30
CA THR A 289 9.04 -2.33 4.34
C THR A 289 9.32 -0.86 4.65
N ILE A 290 10.56 -0.44 4.44
CA ILE A 290 10.93 0.98 4.55
C ILE A 290 10.05 1.86 3.66
N ARG A 291 9.77 3.10 4.09
CA ARG A 291 8.98 4.07 3.31
C ARG A 291 9.75 4.70 2.13
N ASN A 292 11.09 4.61 2.16
CA ASN A 292 11.95 5.18 1.14
C ASN A 292 12.22 4.18 0.00
N LEU A 293 11.17 3.83 -0.76
CA LEU A 293 11.26 2.94 -1.91
C LEU A 293 10.62 3.53 -3.16
N SER A 294 10.97 2.99 -4.33
CA SER A 294 10.33 3.30 -5.61
C SER A 294 10.02 2.02 -6.38
N LYS A 295 8.99 2.04 -7.22
CA LYS A 295 8.74 0.98 -8.21
C LYS A 295 9.13 1.49 -9.59
N ALA A 296 9.93 0.74 -10.33
CA ALA A 296 10.31 1.08 -11.70
C ALA A 296 9.45 0.29 -12.69
N THR A 297 8.82 0.98 -13.63
CA THR A 297 7.93 0.39 -14.64
C THR A 297 8.25 0.95 -16.03
N THR A 298 7.86 0.21 -17.07
CA THR A 298 7.95 0.70 -18.45
C THR A 298 6.81 1.68 -18.77
N GLY A 299 6.92 2.41 -19.88
CA GLY A 299 5.90 3.35 -20.35
C GLY A 299 6.43 4.34 -21.39
N ALA A 300 5.58 5.25 -21.84
CA ALA A 300 5.97 6.36 -22.70
C ALA A 300 5.86 7.67 -21.92
N MET A 301 6.90 8.50 -21.98
CA MET A 301 6.87 9.86 -21.46
C MET A 301 7.67 10.80 -22.36
N GLU A 302 7.35 12.09 -22.32
CA GLU A 302 8.23 13.13 -22.87
C GLU A 302 9.30 13.43 -21.83
N MET A 303 10.57 13.30 -22.20
CA MET A 303 11.70 13.62 -21.33
C MET A 303 12.07 15.09 -21.48
N HIS A 304 12.29 15.75 -20.34
CA HIS A 304 12.74 17.13 -20.25
C HIS A 304 13.90 17.22 -19.26
N GLY A 305 15.10 16.89 -19.74
CA GLY A 305 16.32 16.86 -18.95
C GLY A 305 16.41 15.66 -18.02
N CYS A 306 16.02 14.49 -18.52
CA CYS A 306 16.09 13.23 -17.77
C CYS A 306 17.49 12.61 -17.88
N ASP A 307 17.98 12.05 -16.78
CA ASP A 307 19.24 11.30 -16.73
C ASP A 307 18.95 9.79 -16.85
N ILE A 308 19.55 9.16 -17.86
CA ILE A 308 19.55 7.72 -18.15
C ILE A 308 20.97 7.16 -18.33
N SER A 309 22.00 7.92 -17.95
CA SER A 309 23.42 7.58 -18.13
C SER A 309 23.92 6.38 -17.34
N LEU A 310 23.12 5.85 -16.42
CA LEU A 310 23.37 4.55 -15.79
C LEU A 310 23.33 3.43 -16.82
N PHE A 311 22.38 3.50 -17.75
CA PHE A 311 22.10 2.47 -18.74
C PHE A 311 22.58 2.86 -20.15
N PHE A 312 22.57 4.14 -20.52
CA PHE A 312 22.86 4.58 -21.89
C PHE A 312 24.19 5.30 -22.00
N GLU A 313 25.06 4.84 -22.89
CA GLU A 313 26.33 5.51 -23.22
C GLU A 313 26.15 6.55 -24.32
N LYS A 314 25.24 6.30 -25.27
CA LYS A 314 24.91 7.17 -26.40
C LYS A 314 23.38 7.25 -26.56
N LEU A 315 22.89 8.38 -27.07
CA LEU A 315 21.46 8.51 -27.37
C LEU A 315 21.11 7.89 -28.72
N PRO A 316 19.91 7.26 -28.84
CA PRO A 316 19.33 6.92 -30.13
C PRO A 316 19.22 8.15 -31.05
N ARG A 317 19.38 7.95 -32.36
CA ARG A 317 19.17 9.02 -33.35
C ARG A 317 17.75 9.58 -33.25
N GLY A 318 17.62 10.90 -33.33
CA GLY A 318 16.33 11.60 -33.25
C GLY A 318 15.96 12.11 -31.84
N LEU A 319 16.79 11.84 -30.83
CA LEU A 319 16.70 12.45 -29.50
C LEU A 319 17.72 13.57 -29.34
N ASN A 320 17.35 14.59 -28.56
CA ASN A 320 18.22 15.74 -28.30
C ASN A 320 18.91 15.61 -26.93
N GLY A 321 20.11 16.21 -26.81
CA GLY A 321 20.85 16.30 -25.56
C GLY A 321 21.92 15.21 -25.37
N THR A 322 22.08 14.72 -24.14
CA THR A 322 23.03 13.65 -23.78
C THR A 322 22.33 12.63 -22.88
N PRO A 323 22.89 11.42 -22.63
CA PRO A 323 22.32 10.49 -21.66
C PRO A 323 22.08 11.08 -20.27
N LYS A 324 22.80 12.13 -19.86
CA LYS A 324 22.57 12.84 -18.58
C LYS A 324 21.49 13.91 -18.64
N ASN A 325 21.05 14.29 -19.83
CA ASN A 325 20.14 15.41 -20.07
C ASN A 325 19.34 15.16 -21.36
N VAL A 326 18.44 14.17 -21.32
CA VAL A 326 17.65 13.76 -22.49
C VAL A 326 16.45 14.66 -22.67
N ILE A 327 16.22 15.08 -23.91
CA ILE A 327 15.03 15.82 -24.33
C ILE A 327 14.39 15.10 -25.52
N GLY A 328 13.12 14.75 -25.38
CA GLY A 328 12.32 14.11 -26.43
C GLY A 328 11.49 12.93 -25.93
N ARG A 329 10.76 12.30 -26.85
CA ARG A 329 9.87 11.17 -26.55
C ARG A 329 10.66 9.90 -26.20
N ALA A 330 10.48 9.41 -24.97
CA ALA A 330 11.12 8.20 -24.48
C ALA A 330 10.41 6.91 -24.90
N SER A 331 11.20 5.88 -25.17
CA SER A 331 10.73 4.49 -25.26
C SER A 331 10.49 3.90 -23.87
N GLY A 332 9.92 2.69 -23.83
CA GLY A 332 9.70 1.92 -22.59
C GLY A 332 10.97 1.74 -21.75
N SER A 333 12.08 1.36 -22.37
CA SER A 333 13.36 1.16 -21.69
C SER A 333 13.96 2.46 -21.18
N MET A 334 13.84 3.55 -21.93
CA MET A 334 14.30 4.87 -21.47
C MET A 334 13.50 5.38 -20.28
N THR A 335 12.18 5.24 -20.31
CA THR A 335 11.28 5.58 -19.20
C THR A 335 11.71 4.84 -17.92
N MET A 336 11.90 3.53 -18.02
CA MET A 336 12.32 2.72 -16.88
C MET A 336 13.74 3.09 -16.40
N ALA A 337 14.70 3.30 -17.31
CA ALA A 337 16.05 3.72 -16.98
C ALA A 337 16.05 5.03 -16.17
N TYR A 338 15.26 6.01 -16.61
CA TYR A 338 15.08 7.27 -15.90
C TYR A 338 14.43 7.05 -14.53
N MET A 339 13.42 6.19 -14.40
CA MET A 339 12.80 5.90 -13.10
C MET A 339 13.82 5.33 -12.10
N ILE A 340 14.66 4.39 -12.53
CA ILE A 340 15.72 3.80 -11.69
C ILE A 340 16.74 4.87 -11.30
N GLN A 341 17.26 5.61 -12.27
CA GLN A 341 18.29 6.63 -12.02
C GLN A 341 17.78 7.78 -11.17
N ARG A 342 16.55 8.25 -11.40
CA ARG A 342 15.89 9.27 -10.57
C ARG A 342 15.67 8.78 -9.16
N ALA A 343 15.28 7.52 -8.98
CA ALA A 343 15.10 6.93 -7.67
C ALA A 343 16.42 6.91 -6.90
N MET A 344 17.51 6.44 -7.53
CA MET A 344 18.85 6.45 -6.93
C MET A 344 19.34 7.87 -6.63
N ALA A 345 19.12 8.83 -7.53
CA ALA A 345 19.50 10.24 -7.33
C ALA A 345 18.72 10.91 -6.17
N ARG A 346 17.51 10.43 -5.86
CA ARG A 346 16.72 10.87 -4.70
C ARG A 346 17.10 10.14 -3.41
N GLY A 347 18.07 9.23 -3.46
CA GLY A 347 18.51 8.46 -2.31
C GLY A 347 17.49 7.44 -1.83
N VAL A 348 16.69 6.84 -2.73
CA VAL A 348 15.85 5.70 -2.31
C VAL A 348 16.72 4.52 -1.91
N ASN A 349 16.26 3.75 -0.93
CA ASN A 349 17.03 2.61 -0.40
C ASN A 349 16.59 1.27 -1.02
N LEU A 350 15.42 1.23 -1.67
CA LEU A 350 14.85 0.04 -2.32
C LEU A 350 14.16 0.40 -3.64
N ILE A 351 14.44 -0.38 -4.69
CA ILE A 351 13.72 -0.34 -5.97
C ILE A 351 13.01 -1.67 -6.22
N LEU A 352 11.71 -1.61 -6.49
CA LEU A 352 10.90 -2.77 -6.87
C LEU A 352 10.78 -2.84 -8.40
N ILE A 353 10.98 -4.03 -8.96
CA ILE A 353 10.83 -4.29 -10.40
C ILE A 353 9.93 -5.50 -10.59
N ASP A 354 8.92 -5.35 -11.45
CA ASP A 354 8.02 -6.42 -11.83
C ASP A 354 8.20 -6.75 -13.31
N GLU A 355 8.69 -7.96 -13.65
CA GLU A 355 8.97 -8.34 -15.05
C GLU A 355 7.78 -8.09 -15.98
N ASP A 356 6.56 -8.41 -15.51
CA ASP A 356 5.33 -8.26 -16.28
C ASP A 356 5.01 -6.79 -16.67
N ASN A 357 5.61 -5.82 -15.96
CA ASN A 357 5.46 -4.39 -16.20
C ASN A 357 6.79 -3.72 -16.61
N SER A 358 7.71 -4.49 -17.19
CA SER A 358 9.08 -4.05 -17.46
C SER A 358 9.46 -3.98 -18.93
N ALA A 359 10.47 -3.17 -19.22
CA ALA A 359 11.16 -3.18 -20.51
C ALA A 359 12.26 -4.24 -20.45
N VAL A 360 11.96 -5.46 -20.93
CA VAL A 360 12.86 -6.63 -20.82
C VAL A 360 14.27 -6.35 -21.37
N ASN A 361 14.36 -5.58 -22.46
CA ASN A 361 15.63 -5.19 -23.07
C ASN A 361 16.50 -4.25 -22.21
N LEU A 362 15.92 -3.58 -21.19
CA LEU A 362 16.69 -2.85 -20.18
C LEU A 362 17.13 -3.78 -19.04
N LEU A 363 16.43 -4.88 -18.79
CA LEU A 363 16.71 -5.78 -17.69
C LEU A 363 17.78 -6.81 -18.03
N VAL A 364 17.77 -7.34 -19.26
CA VAL A 364 18.73 -8.34 -19.77
C VAL A 364 19.12 -8.04 -21.21
N ASN A 365 20.34 -8.45 -21.57
CA ASN A 365 20.78 -8.43 -22.97
C ASN A 365 20.27 -9.66 -23.73
N GLY A 366 19.83 -9.43 -24.95
CA GLY A 366 19.70 -10.47 -25.97
C GLY A 366 20.91 -10.50 -26.89
N LEU A 367 21.01 -11.52 -27.75
CA LEU A 367 22.11 -11.66 -28.72
C LEU A 367 22.29 -10.40 -29.58
N LEU A 368 21.20 -9.87 -30.13
CA LEU A 368 21.22 -8.69 -30.99
C LEU A 368 21.69 -7.43 -30.25
N SER A 369 21.49 -7.33 -28.93
CA SER A 369 21.97 -6.19 -28.14
C SER A 369 23.48 -6.04 -28.23
N ASN A 370 24.23 -7.14 -28.37
CA ASN A 370 25.69 -7.09 -28.52
C ASN A 370 26.14 -6.53 -29.88
N TRP A 371 25.24 -6.47 -30.88
CA TRP A 371 25.53 -5.90 -32.20
C TRP A 371 25.23 -4.40 -32.27
N PHE A 372 24.52 -3.86 -31.28
CA PHE A 372 24.18 -2.44 -31.19
C PHE A 372 24.87 -1.83 -29.97
N GLU A 373 25.81 -0.92 -30.18
CA GLU A 373 26.45 -0.19 -29.08
C GLU A 373 25.45 0.69 -28.32
N GLY A 374 25.65 0.79 -26.99
CA GLY A 374 25.23 1.97 -26.24
C GLY A 374 24.16 1.78 -25.17
N VAL A 375 23.72 0.55 -24.86
CA VAL A 375 22.83 0.26 -23.73
C VAL A 375 23.36 -0.89 -22.88
N LYS A 376 23.60 -0.64 -21.59
CA LYS A 376 23.95 -1.65 -20.58
C LYS A 376 22.70 -2.08 -19.84
N PRO A 377 22.32 -3.38 -19.82
CA PRO A 377 21.17 -3.86 -19.09
C PRO A 377 21.44 -3.92 -17.58
N LEU A 378 20.38 -3.97 -16.79
CA LEU A 378 20.47 -4.06 -15.33
C LEU A 378 21.24 -5.31 -14.88
N SER A 379 21.06 -6.46 -15.54
CA SER A 379 21.80 -7.68 -15.21
C SER A 379 23.32 -7.52 -15.35
N GLU A 380 23.77 -6.77 -16.36
CA GLU A 380 25.19 -6.47 -16.55
C GLU A 380 25.72 -5.52 -15.49
N ILE A 381 24.96 -4.47 -15.15
CA ILE A 381 25.32 -3.52 -14.10
C ILE A 381 25.44 -4.23 -12.75
N ILE A 382 24.48 -5.11 -12.41
CA ILE A 382 24.52 -5.89 -11.16
C ILE A 382 25.79 -6.77 -11.10
N LEU A 383 26.18 -7.39 -12.21
CA LEU A 383 27.31 -8.32 -12.28
C LEU A 383 28.68 -7.63 -12.35
N LYS A 384 28.78 -6.50 -13.06
CA LYS A 384 30.07 -5.88 -13.42
C LYS A 384 30.33 -4.52 -12.80
N GLU A 385 29.28 -3.79 -12.42
CA GLU A 385 29.36 -2.38 -11.98
C GLU A 385 28.50 -2.16 -10.72
N ARG A 386 28.55 -3.12 -9.79
CA ARG A 386 27.69 -3.17 -8.60
C ARG A 386 27.84 -1.92 -7.73
N GLU A 387 29.03 -1.34 -7.69
CA GLU A 387 29.34 -0.09 -6.99
C GLU A 387 28.57 1.13 -7.50
N ARG A 388 28.04 1.08 -8.74
CA ARG A 388 27.17 2.12 -9.27
C ARG A 388 25.76 2.06 -8.68
N LEU A 389 25.35 0.94 -8.07
CA LEU A 389 24.04 0.78 -7.45
C LEU A 389 24.09 1.21 -5.97
N SER A 390 23.35 2.26 -5.63
CA SER A 390 23.30 2.81 -4.27
C SER A 390 22.23 2.19 -3.37
N CYS A 391 21.31 1.40 -3.93
CA CYS A 391 20.11 0.88 -3.27
C CYS A 391 19.95 -0.64 -3.46
N GLY A 392 19.06 -1.25 -2.67
CA GLY A 392 18.62 -2.63 -2.88
C GLY A 392 17.58 -2.73 -4.00
N PHE A 393 17.41 -3.94 -4.52
CA PHE A 393 16.42 -4.29 -5.53
C PHE A 393 15.65 -5.54 -5.11
N ILE A 394 14.33 -5.52 -5.28
CA ILE A 394 13.51 -6.73 -5.25
C ILE A 394 12.89 -6.87 -6.63
N ILE A 395 13.22 -7.96 -7.32
CA ILE A 395 12.90 -8.15 -8.72
C ILE A 395 12.10 -9.44 -8.86
N THR A 396 10.90 -9.37 -9.44
CA THR A 396 10.20 -10.57 -9.88
C THR A 396 10.72 -10.98 -11.25
N THR A 397 10.94 -12.29 -11.44
CA THR A 397 11.31 -12.83 -12.76
C THR A 397 10.45 -14.05 -13.13
N SER A 398 10.26 -14.30 -14.41
CA SER A 398 9.57 -15.46 -14.99
C SER A 398 10.50 -16.21 -15.95
N SER A 399 11.08 -15.50 -16.94
CA SER A 399 11.98 -16.11 -17.95
C SER A 399 13.33 -15.41 -18.06
N LEU A 400 13.60 -14.40 -17.21
CA LEU A 400 14.85 -13.65 -17.21
C LEU A 400 15.96 -14.39 -16.44
N ASP A 401 16.39 -15.55 -16.94
CA ASP A 401 17.35 -16.42 -16.25
C ASP A 401 18.68 -15.72 -15.96
N LEU A 402 19.19 -14.90 -16.89
CA LEU A 402 20.42 -14.12 -16.69
C LEU A 402 20.30 -13.10 -15.56
N LEU A 403 19.12 -12.47 -15.40
CA LEU A 403 18.87 -11.54 -14.30
C LEU A 403 18.67 -12.30 -12.98
N THR A 404 17.95 -13.42 -13.00
CA THR A 404 17.82 -14.32 -11.85
C THR A 404 19.19 -14.76 -11.35
N ALA A 405 20.08 -15.15 -12.26
CA ALA A 405 21.45 -15.53 -11.95
C ALA A 405 22.30 -14.36 -11.39
N ALA A 406 21.95 -13.10 -11.67
CA ALA A 406 22.66 -11.93 -11.15
C ALA A 406 22.30 -11.58 -9.69
N GLY A 407 21.22 -12.14 -9.13
CA GLY A 407 20.79 -11.87 -7.76
C GLY A 407 21.78 -12.30 -6.68
N ASP A 408 21.62 -11.74 -5.47
CA ASP A 408 22.40 -12.14 -4.29
C ASP A 408 21.76 -13.35 -3.60
N ARG A 409 20.45 -13.28 -3.38
CA ARG A 409 19.61 -14.39 -2.91
C ARG A 409 18.31 -14.45 -3.71
N ALA A 410 17.69 -15.61 -3.71
CA ALA A 410 16.47 -15.82 -4.47
C ALA A 410 15.54 -16.84 -3.81
N ILE A 411 14.25 -16.64 -4.06
CA ILE A 411 13.22 -17.65 -3.90
C ILE A 411 12.56 -17.93 -5.23
N TYR A 412 12.02 -19.14 -5.39
CA TYR A 412 11.03 -19.41 -6.41
C TYR A 412 9.69 -19.75 -5.76
N LEU A 413 8.60 -19.35 -6.43
CA LEU A 413 7.25 -19.68 -6.00
C LEU A 413 6.74 -20.91 -6.75
N GLU A 414 6.31 -21.91 -5.99
CA GLU A 414 5.65 -23.11 -6.50
C GLU A 414 4.45 -23.45 -5.60
N ASP A 415 3.28 -23.61 -6.19
CA ASP A 415 1.98 -23.74 -5.52
C ASP A 415 1.74 -22.63 -4.49
N HIS A 416 2.15 -21.40 -4.84
CA HIS A 416 2.11 -20.22 -3.99
C HIS A 416 2.97 -20.31 -2.71
N ARG A 417 3.87 -21.30 -2.60
CA ARG A 417 4.83 -21.43 -1.50
C ARG A 417 6.20 -20.94 -1.93
N ALA A 418 6.86 -20.22 -1.04
CA ALA A 418 8.24 -19.82 -1.23
C ALA A 418 9.18 -21.01 -1.02
N LYS A 419 10.08 -21.23 -1.97
CA LYS A 419 11.13 -22.24 -1.91
C LYS A 419 12.48 -21.58 -2.16
N TYR A 420 13.52 -22.08 -1.49
CA TYR A 420 14.87 -21.58 -1.67
C TYR A 420 15.38 -21.89 -3.07
N LEU A 421 15.93 -20.87 -3.75
CA LEU A 421 16.67 -21.07 -4.99
C LEU A 421 18.17 -20.94 -4.71
N ASP A 422 18.89 -22.06 -4.77
CA ASP A 422 20.36 -22.05 -4.75
C ASP A 422 20.87 -21.42 -6.05
N LEU A 423 21.27 -20.15 -5.98
CA LEU A 423 21.78 -19.41 -7.13
C LEU A 423 23.11 -19.96 -7.65
N LYS A 424 23.93 -20.61 -6.82
CA LYS A 424 25.17 -21.24 -7.27
C LYS A 424 24.86 -22.46 -8.13
N TYR A 425 23.93 -23.29 -7.69
CA TYR A 425 23.41 -24.41 -8.47
C TYR A 425 22.75 -23.91 -9.77
N PHE A 426 21.86 -22.92 -9.66
CA PHE A 426 21.14 -22.33 -10.80
C PHE A 426 22.09 -21.80 -11.88
N ARG A 427 23.11 -21.03 -11.50
CA ARG A 427 24.14 -20.51 -12.44
C ARG A 427 24.84 -21.63 -13.21
N ARG A 428 25.16 -22.74 -12.53
CA ARG A 428 25.81 -23.91 -13.17
C ARG A 428 24.89 -24.59 -14.17
N GLU A 429 23.62 -24.82 -13.80
CA GLU A 429 22.66 -25.44 -14.71
C GLU A 429 22.29 -24.53 -15.88
N LEU A 430 22.19 -23.22 -15.66
CA LEU A 430 21.98 -22.25 -16.72
C LEU A 430 23.12 -22.25 -17.74
N SER A 431 24.37 -22.33 -17.27
CA SER A 431 25.54 -22.45 -18.16
C SER A 431 25.48 -23.71 -19.03
N LYS A 432 25.17 -24.87 -18.43
CA LYS A 432 25.00 -26.14 -19.18
C LYS A 432 23.86 -26.04 -20.19
N TYR A 433 22.74 -25.43 -19.80
CA TYR A 433 21.58 -25.23 -20.66
C TYR A 433 21.94 -24.42 -21.91
N TYR A 434 22.61 -23.27 -21.76
CA TYR A 434 23.05 -22.48 -22.91
C TYR A 434 24.08 -23.21 -23.79
N LEU A 435 25.02 -23.96 -23.20
CA LEU A 435 25.98 -24.76 -23.99
C LEU A 435 25.29 -25.85 -24.80
N ARG A 436 24.26 -26.49 -24.24
CA ARG A 436 23.44 -27.48 -24.95
C ARG A 436 22.63 -26.81 -26.06
N LEU A 437 21.96 -25.70 -25.76
CA LEU A 437 21.15 -24.95 -26.72
C LEU A 437 22.00 -24.46 -27.90
N SER A 438 23.23 -23.99 -27.63
CA SER A 438 24.19 -23.61 -28.68
C SER A 438 24.45 -24.77 -29.65
N LYS A 439 24.68 -25.98 -29.14
CA LYS A 439 24.89 -27.17 -29.98
C LYS A 439 23.64 -27.56 -30.76
N GLU A 440 22.44 -27.39 -30.17
CA GLU A 440 21.19 -27.69 -30.85
C GLU A 440 20.87 -26.69 -31.97
N LEU A 441 21.26 -25.41 -31.83
CA LEU A 441 21.03 -24.36 -32.84
C LEU A 441 22.05 -24.39 -33.99
N GLU A 442 23.24 -24.97 -33.76
CA GLU A 442 24.28 -25.15 -34.80
C GLU A 442 24.01 -26.34 -35.74
N ASN A 443 23.15 -27.28 -35.34
CA ASN A 443 22.69 -28.41 -36.15
C ASN A 443 21.35 -28.08 -36.82
#